data_AF-A0A7C4QP86-F1
#
_entry.id   AF-A0A7C4QP86-F1
#
_cell.length_a   1.000
_cell.length_b   1.000
_cell.length_c   1.000
_cell.angle_alpha   90.00
_cell.angle_beta   90.00
_cell.angle_gamma   90.00
#
_symmetry.space_group_name_H-M   'P 1'
#
loop_
_entity.id
_entity.type
_entity.pdbx_description
1 polymer ?
#
loop_
_entity_poly.entity_id
_entity_poly.type
_entity_poly.pdbx_seq_one_letter_code
_entity_poly.pdbx_strand_id
1 'polypeptide(L)'
;MHNRFRHPPIEPGFAVERVERFPNWPRSRPGAVIMWVILAMPVIAVAMVVLIDVARLWVAREEFKNALDAAALSGVKTWAEGGTFSQARNDANDAFTTNTILGNTYVLNTTAGTCTNQNHPSLEIVLGGVTQVGTNFIFDCNVTPTCPGGVFGVRVRRTISITSISTSLVGLSWGPYNLTAESYALYACPSGPPQLFVNNIFTCTCP
;
A
#
# COMPACT_ATOMS: atom_id res chain seq x y z
N MET A 1 28.40 -49.75 92.62
CA MET A 1 28.36 -51.16 92.18
C MET A 1 28.11 -51.19 90.69
N HIS A 2 28.90 -52.02 89.99
CA HIS A 2 28.93 -52.26 88.55
C HIS A 2 27.57 -52.16 87.85
N ASN A 3 27.50 -51.45 86.72
CA ASN A 3 26.67 -51.94 85.63
C ASN A 3 27.25 -51.61 84.25
N ARG A 4 27.29 -52.67 83.43
CA ARG A 4 28.02 -52.81 82.18
C ARG A 4 27.29 -52.06 81.07
N PHE A 5 28.01 -51.18 80.38
CA PHE A 5 27.64 -50.73 79.04
C PHE A 5 27.85 -51.91 78.07
N ARG A 6 26.76 -52.47 77.55
CA ARG A 6 26.78 -53.32 76.35
C ARG A 6 26.55 -52.42 75.14
N HIS A 7 27.49 -52.41 74.20
CA HIS A 7 27.28 -51.82 72.88
C HIS A 7 26.36 -52.73 72.05
N PRO A 8 25.40 -52.16 71.29
CA PRO A 8 24.68 -52.89 70.25
C PRO A 8 25.55 -53.11 68.99
N PRO A 9 25.23 -54.12 68.17
CA PRO A 9 26.00 -54.51 67.00
C PRO A 9 25.82 -53.52 65.83
N ILE A 10 26.90 -53.36 65.05
CA ILE A 10 26.96 -52.54 63.84
C ILE A 10 26.26 -53.31 62.71
N GLU A 11 25.14 -52.77 62.21
CA GLU A 11 24.51 -53.27 60.99
C GLU A 11 25.27 -52.76 59.73
N PRO A 12 25.61 -53.64 58.78
CA PRO A 12 26.14 -53.23 57.48
C PRO A 12 24.96 -53.02 56.51
N GLY A 13 24.66 -51.77 56.18
CA GLY A 13 23.49 -51.51 55.34
C GLY A 13 23.41 -50.13 54.70
N PHE A 14 24.53 -49.50 54.36
CA PHE A 14 24.49 -48.32 53.48
C PHE A 14 24.63 -48.77 52.03
N ALA A 15 23.48 -49.09 51.42
CA ALA A 15 23.40 -49.29 49.98
C ALA A 15 23.79 -47.96 49.30
N VAL A 16 24.96 -47.98 48.65
CA VAL A 16 25.41 -46.89 47.79
C VAL A 16 24.40 -46.75 46.65
N GLU A 17 23.56 -45.73 46.74
CA GLU A 17 22.65 -45.34 45.69
C GLU A 17 23.48 -45.08 44.43
N ARG A 18 23.27 -45.95 43.45
CA ARG A 18 23.97 -45.94 42.17
C ARG A 18 23.64 -44.60 41.51
N VAL A 19 24.62 -43.70 41.45
CA VAL A 19 24.57 -42.50 40.62
C VAL A 19 24.18 -42.93 39.21
N GLU A 20 22.92 -42.72 38.85
CA GLU A 20 22.45 -42.95 37.49
C GLU A 20 23.22 -41.99 36.60
N ARG A 21 24.18 -42.54 35.86
CA ARG A 21 24.93 -41.84 34.83
C ARG A 21 23.89 -41.23 33.89
N PHE A 22 23.80 -39.91 33.90
CA PHE A 22 23.00 -39.16 32.94
C PHE A 22 23.23 -39.74 31.53
N PRO A 23 22.17 -39.99 30.74
CA PRO A 23 22.31 -40.55 29.41
C PRO A 23 23.29 -39.71 28.61
N ASN A 24 24.28 -40.38 28.01
CA ASN A 24 25.29 -39.74 27.17
C ASN A 24 24.57 -39.04 26.01
N TRP A 25 24.36 -37.73 26.13
CA TRP A 25 23.91 -36.93 25.00
C TRP A 25 24.95 -37.09 23.89
N PRO A 26 24.55 -37.44 22.66
CA PRO A 26 25.49 -37.58 21.56
C PRO A 26 26.28 -36.28 21.43
N ARG A 27 27.62 -36.39 21.40
CA ARG A 27 28.52 -35.24 21.29
C ARG A 27 28.14 -34.42 20.07
N SER A 28 27.57 -33.23 20.31
CA SER A 28 27.21 -32.28 19.26
C SER A 28 28.47 -31.98 18.43
N ARG A 29 28.39 -32.19 17.11
CA ARG A 29 29.46 -31.84 16.16
C ARG A 29 29.28 -30.37 15.77
N PRO A 30 30.00 -29.40 16.38
CA PRO A 30 29.75 -27.98 16.18
C PRO A 30 29.96 -27.51 14.73
N GLY A 31 30.74 -28.24 13.92
CA GLY A 31 31.03 -27.88 12.54
C GLY A 31 29.84 -27.94 11.59
N ALA A 32 28.85 -28.79 11.84
CA ALA A 32 27.67 -28.89 10.97
C ALA A 32 26.79 -27.64 11.05
N VAL A 33 26.61 -27.08 12.25
CA VAL A 33 25.75 -25.90 12.46
C VAL A 33 26.35 -24.67 11.79
N ILE A 34 27.67 -24.47 11.90
CA ILE A 34 28.35 -23.32 11.29
C ILE A 34 28.22 -23.35 9.76
N MET A 35 28.33 -24.53 9.15
CA MET A 35 28.16 -24.69 7.70
C MET A 35 26.75 -24.28 7.24
N TRP A 36 25.71 -24.69 7.97
CA TRP A 36 24.33 -24.30 7.67
C TRP A 36 24.09 -22.80 7.84
N VAL A 37 24.68 -22.16 8.86
CA VAL A 37 24.55 -20.71 9.06
C VAL A 37 25.19 -19.92 7.93
N ILE A 38 26.40 -20.29 7.51
CA ILE A 38 27.10 -19.63 6.39
C ILE A 38 26.28 -19.75 5.10
N LEU A 39 25.65 -20.92 4.86
CA LEU A 39 24.82 -21.15 3.69
C LEU A 39 23.48 -20.41 3.76
N ALA A 40 22.88 -20.30 4.95
CA ALA A 40 21.60 -19.61 5.14
C ALA A 40 21.71 -18.08 5.06
N MET A 41 22.87 -17.50 5.42
CA MET A 41 23.09 -16.06 5.44
C MET A 41 22.70 -15.33 4.14
N PRO A 42 23.15 -15.75 2.93
CA PRO A 42 22.75 -15.10 1.69
C PRO A 42 21.25 -15.25 1.38
N VAL A 43 20.65 -16.38 1.76
CA VAL A 43 19.20 -16.61 1.57
C VAL A 43 18.39 -15.64 2.42
N ILE A 44 18.77 -15.44 3.67
CA ILE A 44 18.12 -14.48 4.57
C ILE A 44 18.31 -13.05 4.06
N ALA A 45 19.50 -12.70 3.56
CA ALA A 45 19.76 -11.38 2.99
C ALA A 45 18.86 -11.10 1.77
N VAL A 46 18.72 -12.08 0.87
CA VAL A 46 17.82 -11.98 -0.30
C VAL A 46 16.36 -11.83 0.15
N ALA A 47 15.91 -12.66 1.11
CA ALA A 47 14.56 -12.56 1.65
C ALA A 47 14.29 -11.19 2.28
N MET A 48 15.27 -10.62 3.00
CA MET A 48 15.14 -9.29 3.60
C MET A 48 14.98 -8.19 2.53
N VAL A 49 15.76 -8.23 1.45
CA VAL A 49 15.63 -7.26 0.33
C VAL A 49 14.21 -7.31 -0.26
N VAL A 50 13.70 -8.52 -0.55
CA VAL A 50 12.35 -8.70 -1.08
C VAL A 50 11.29 -8.17 -0.12
N LEU A 51 11.42 -8.44 1.19
CA LEU A 51 10.49 -7.93 2.19
C LEU A 51 10.47 -6.39 2.24
N ILE A 52 11.64 -5.74 2.14
CA ILE A 52 11.71 -4.28 2.13
C ILE A 52 11.07 -3.73 0.85
N ASP A 53 11.28 -4.34 -0.32
CA ASP A 53 10.64 -3.91 -1.56
C ASP A 53 9.11 -4.03 -1.49
N VAL A 54 8.58 -5.11 -0.94
CA VAL A 54 7.14 -5.28 -0.71
C VAL A 54 6.61 -4.21 0.24
N ALA A 55 7.31 -3.92 1.34
CA ALA A 55 6.93 -2.87 2.25
C ALA A 55 6.90 -1.49 1.58
N ARG A 56 7.90 -1.17 0.75
CA ARG A 56 7.93 0.09 -0.03
C ARG A 56 6.79 0.18 -1.04
N LEU A 57 6.46 -0.92 -1.73
CA LEU A 57 5.32 -0.94 -2.65
C LEU A 57 3.99 -0.73 -1.93
N TRP A 58 3.85 -1.30 -0.73
CA TRP A 58 2.65 -1.11 0.08
C TRP A 58 2.48 0.35 0.54
N VAL A 59 3.55 0.97 1.05
CA VAL A 59 3.54 2.39 1.41
C VAL A 59 3.26 3.27 0.19
N ALA A 60 3.93 3.01 -0.94
CA ALA A 60 3.72 3.75 -2.17
C ALA A 60 2.27 3.67 -2.66
N ARG A 61 1.62 2.51 -2.51
CA ARG A 61 0.22 2.34 -2.90
C ARG A 61 -0.71 3.22 -2.06
N GLU A 62 -0.48 3.31 -0.76
CA GLU A 62 -1.32 4.11 0.14
C GLU A 62 -1.12 5.61 -0.11
N GLU A 63 0.12 6.07 -0.19
CA GLU A 63 0.44 7.46 -0.51
C GLU A 63 -0.10 7.87 -1.88
N PHE A 64 0.01 6.99 -2.88
CA PHE A 64 -0.51 7.25 -4.22
C PHE A 64 -2.03 7.36 -4.23
N LYS A 65 -2.74 6.51 -3.47
CA LYS A 65 -4.19 6.59 -3.33
C LYS A 65 -4.60 7.91 -2.67
N ASN A 66 -3.96 8.29 -1.58
CA ASN A 66 -4.24 9.56 -0.89
C ASN A 66 -3.99 10.77 -1.80
N ALA A 67 -2.91 10.76 -2.59
CA ALA A 67 -2.63 11.81 -3.56
C ALA A 67 -3.73 11.94 -4.63
N LEU A 68 -4.20 10.82 -5.18
CA LEU A 68 -5.28 10.79 -6.16
C LEU A 68 -6.63 11.22 -5.57
N ASP A 69 -6.94 10.78 -4.36
CA ASP A 69 -8.16 11.15 -3.64
C ASP A 69 -8.19 12.66 -3.34
N ALA A 70 -7.07 13.24 -2.90
CA ALA A 70 -6.92 14.68 -2.71
C ALA A 70 -7.07 15.47 -4.02
N ALA A 71 -6.47 14.97 -5.12
CA ALA A 71 -6.58 15.57 -6.44
C ALA A 71 -8.03 15.59 -6.94
N ALA A 72 -8.74 14.46 -6.80
CA ALA A 72 -10.14 14.35 -7.22
C ALA A 72 -11.05 15.28 -6.41
N LEU A 73 -10.87 15.33 -5.09
CA LEU A 73 -11.65 16.21 -4.20
C LEU A 73 -11.41 17.70 -4.49
N SER A 74 -10.14 18.09 -4.70
CA SER A 74 -9.78 19.47 -5.05
C SER A 74 -10.40 19.87 -6.40
N GLY A 75 -10.20 19.05 -7.44
CA GLY A 75 -10.70 19.33 -8.77
C GLY A 75 -12.22 19.44 -8.84
N VAL A 76 -12.95 18.51 -8.18
CA VAL A 76 -14.43 18.55 -8.20
C VAL A 76 -14.95 19.77 -7.46
N LYS A 77 -14.30 20.18 -6.36
CA LYS A 77 -14.68 21.36 -5.59
C LYS A 77 -14.51 22.63 -6.42
N THR A 78 -13.32 22.86 -6.97
CA THR A 78 -13.04 24.03 -7.80
C THR A 78 -14.01 24.12 -8.97
N TRP A 79 -14.30 22.98 -9.62
CA TRP A 79 -15.21 22.97 -10.75
C TRP A 79 -16.66 23.27 -10.34
N ALA A 80 -17.14 22.68 -9.26
CA ALA A 80 -18.50 22.89 -8.77
C ALA A 80 -18.74 24.29 -8.22
N GLU A 81 -17.70 24.95 -7.69
CA GLU A 81 -17.75 26.34 -7.22
C GLU A 81 -17.69 27.38 -8.36
N GLY A 82 -17.74 26.93 -9.63
CA GLY A 82 -17.80 27.79 -10.82
C GLY A 82 -16.44 28.06 -11.46
N GLY A 83 -15.39 27.34 -11.07
CA GLY A 83 -14.08 27.40 -11.71
C GLY A 83 -14.11 26.92 -13.16
N THR A 84 -13.18 27.42 -13.97
CA THR A 84 -13.02 26.94 -15.35
C THR A 84 -12.49 25.51 -15.39
N PHE A 85 -12.65 24.80 -16.52
CA PHE A 85 -12.10 23.44 -16.69
C PHE A 85 -10.58 23.37 -16.48
N SER A 86 -9.86 24.40 -16.95
CA SER A 86 -8.41 24.51 -16.76
C SER A 86 -8.05 24.72 -15.29
N GLN A 87 -8.77 25.61 -14.60
CA GLN A 87 -8.56 25.87 -13.18
C GLN A 87 -8.81 24.61 -12.33
N ALA A 88 -9.91 23.89 -12.58
CA ALA A 88 -10.20 22.65 -11.88
C ALA A 88 -9.10 21.58 -12.05
N ARG A 89 -8.51 21.48 -13.25
CA ARG A 89 -7.39 20.56 -13.50
C ARG A 89 -6.10 21.01 -12.82
N ASN A 90 -5.81 22.31 -12.83
CA ASN A 90 -4.63 22.85 -12.17
C ASN A 90 -4.73 22.67 -10.65
N ASP A 91 -5.88 22.98 -10.04
CA ASP A 91 -6.09 22.82 -8.60
C ASP A 91 -6.06 21.33 -8.18
N ALA A 92 -6.52 20.41 -9.04
CA ALA A 92 -6.35 18.98 -8.84
C ALA A 92 -4.89 18.54 -8.93
N ASN A 93 -4.14 19.06 -9.91
CA ASN A 93 -2.71 18.78 -10.06
C ASN A 93 -1.88 19.36 -8.91
N ASP A 94 -2.22 20.55 -8.41
CA ASP A 94 -1.54 21.18 -7.27
C ASP A 94 -1.79 20.38 -5.99
N ALA A 95 -3.03 19.92 -5.77
CA ALA A 95 -3.34 19.00 -4.68
C ALA A 95 -2.59 17.66 -4.81
N PHE A 96 -2.46 17.12 -6.03
CA PHE A 96 -1.72 15.89 -6.29
C PHE A 96 -0.22 16.06 -6.00
N THR A 97 0.41 17.11 -6.53
CA THR A 97 1.85 17.37 -6.41
C THR A 97 2.28 17.69 -4.97
N THR A 98 1.38 18.24 -4.16
CA THR A 98 1.60 18.47 -2.72
C THR A 98 1.70 17.15 -1.94
N ASN A 99 1.07 16.07 -2.43
CA ASN A 99 1.14 14.75 -1.83
C ASN A 99 2.26 13.93 -2.47
N THR A 100 3.41 13.85 -1.80
CA THR A 100 4.56 13.10 -2.31
C THR A 100 4.37 11.60 -2.17
N ILE A 101 4.95 10.83 -3.09
CA ILE A 101 4.91 9.37 -3.11
C ILE A 101 6.35 8.86 -2.99
N LEU A 102 6.66 8.22 -1.86
CA LEU A 102 8.00 7.87 -1.42
C LEU A 102 8.97 9.07 -1.47
N GLY A 103 8.45 10.27 -1.18
CA GLY A 103 9.21 11.53 -1.22
C GLY A 103 9.39 12.14 -2.62
N ASN A 104 8.89 11.50 -3.68
CA ASN A 104 8.93 12.06 -5.03
C ASN A 104 7.62 12.79 -5.36
N THR A 105 7.73 13.88 -6.12
CA THR A 105 6.58 14.57 -6.69
C THR A 105 6.30 14.03 -8.09
N TYR A 106 5.01 13.91 -8.41
CA TYR A 106 4.53 13.52 -9.73
C TYR A 106 3.52 14.57 -10.19
N VAL A 107 3.50 14.84 -11.49
CA VAL A 107 2.60 15.82 -12.11
C VAL A 107 1.58 15.08 -12.95
N LEU A 108 0.33 15.52 -12.86
CA LEU A 108 -0.77 15.04 -13.69
C LEU A 108 -0.81 15.79 -15.02
N ASN A 109 -1.16 15.10 -16.09
CA ASN A 109 -1.41 15.73 -17.37
C ASN A 109 -2.70 16.57 -17.31
N THR A 110 -2.57 17.89 -17.46
CA THR A 110 -3.68 18.86 -17.47
C THR A 110 -4.05 19.38 -18.87
N THR A 111 -3.43 18.85 -19.93
CA THR A 111 -3.61 19.32 -21.31
C THR A 111 -5.07 19.23 -21.75
N ALA A 112 -5.69 20.38 -22.01
CA ALA A 112 -7.06 20.45 -22.50
C ALA A 112 -7.21 19.71 -23.84
N GLY A 113 -8.29 18.96 -23.98
CA GLY A 113 -8.69 18.33 -25.23
C GLY A 113 -9.87 19.04 -25.89
N THR A 114 -10.41 18.38 -26.91
CA THR A 114 -11.49 18.89 -27.76
C THR A 114 -12.88 18.34 -27.40
N CYS A 115 -12.96 17.35 -26.50
CA CYS A 115 -14.24 16.75 -26.11
C CYS A 115 -15.01 17.65 -25.14
N THR A 116 -16.23 17.24 -24.77
CA THR A 116 -17.01 17.90 -23.71
C THR A 116 -16.18 18.08 -22.44
N ASN A 117 -16.38 19.19 -21.74
CA ASN A 117 -15.57 19.65 -20.61
C ASN A 117 -14.07 19.81 -20.96
N GLN A 118 -13.73 19.96 -22.24
CA GLN A 118 -12.36 19.96 -22.76
C GLN A 118 -11.57 18.70 -22.39
N ASN A 119 -12.23 17.55 -22.32
CA ASN A 119 -11.57 16.27 -22.04
C ASN A 119 -10.73 15.80 -23.25
N HIS A 120 -9.75 14.95 -22.99
CA HIS A 120 -8.85 14.33 -23.97
C HIS A 120 -8.64 12.85 -23.59
N PRO A 121 -8.47 11.92 -24.54
CA PRO A 121 -8.26 10.49 -24.24
C PRO A 121 -7.02 10.19 -23.37
N SER A 122 -5.98 11.04 -23.45
CA SER A 122 -4.76 10.92 -22.64
C SER A 122 -4.73 11.79 -21.39
N LEU A 123 -5.85 12.44 -21.04
CA LEU A 123 -5.94 13.19 -19.79
C LEU A 123 -6.02 12.24 -18.60
N GLU A 124 -5.31 12.63 -17.55
CA GLU A 124 -5.31 11.93 -16.27
C GLU A 124 -6.41 12.45 -15.35
N ILE A 125 -6.86 13.68 -15.59
CA ILE A 125 -7.98 14.33 -14.91
C ILE A 125 -9.13 14.49 -15.91
N VAL A 126 -10.22 13.76 -15.68
CA VAL A 126 -11.42 13.77 -16.52
C VAL A 126 -12.57 14.39 -15.74
N LEU A 127 -13.23 15.38 -16.35
CA LEU A 127 -14.37 16.09 -15.78
C LEU A 127 -15.68 15.55 -16.37
N GLY A 128 -16.72 15.36 -15.56
CA GLY A 128 -17.99 14.82 -16.02
C GLY A 128 -19.16 15.04 -15.06
N GLY A 129 -20.33 14.57 -15.45
CA GLY A 129 -21.49 14.44 -14.58
C GLY A 129 -21.54 13.07 -13.92
N VAL A 130 -22.05 13.00 -12.70
CA VAL A 130 -22.44 11.74 -12.08
C VAL A 130 -23.95 11.60 -12.18
N THR A 131 -24.43 10.51 -12.77
CA THR A 131 -25.84 10.14 -12.75
C THR A 131 -26.02 8.91 -11.89
N GLN A 132 -27.06 8.92 -11.04
CA GLN A 132 -27.39 7.76 -10.23
C GLN A 132 -28.54 6.99 -10.88
N VAL A 133 -28.33 5.70 -11.14
CA VAL A 133 -29.38 4.79 -11.60
C VAL A 133 -29.51 3.69 -10.56
N GLY A 134 -30.50 3.84 -9.65
CA GLY A 134 -30.67 2.93 -8.51
C GLY A 134 -29.53 3.05 -7.50
N THR A 135 -28.81 1.94 -7.25
CA THR A 135 -27.65 1.90 -6.34
C THR A 135 -26.31 2.15 -7.05
N ASN A 136 -26.32 2.36 -8.36
CA ASN A 136 -25.11 2.54 -9.15
C ASN A 136 -24.87 4.01 -9.48
N PHE A 137 -23.65 4.46 -9.20
CA PHE A 137 -23.13 5.72 -9.73
C PHE A 137 -22.53 5.46 -11.11
N ILE A 138 -22.94 6.28 -12.08
CA ILE A 138 -22.42 6.28 -13.44
C ILE A 138 -21.71 7.60 -13.65
N PHE A 139 -20.42 7.54 -13.94
CA PHE A 139 -19.65 8.71 -14.34
C PHE A 139 -19.70 8.87 -15.86
N ASP A 140 -20.22 10.01 -16.31
CA ASP A 140 -20.32 10.37 -17.73
C ASP A 140 -19.55 11.66 -18.02
N CYS A 141 -18.43 11.55 -18.73
CA CYS A 141 -17.61 12.72 -19.10
C CYS A 141 -18.17 13.55 -20.26
N ASN A 142 -19.23 13.09 -20.91
CA ASN A 142 -19.93 13.84 -21.95
C ASN A 142 -21.03 14.74 -21.39
N VAL A 143 -21.24 14.73 -20.07
CA VAL A 143 -22.19 15.61 -19.38
C VAL A 143 -21.45 16.75 -18.70
N THR A 144 -21.94 17.98 -18.90
CA THR A 144 -21.55 19.17 -18.14
C THR A 144 -22.67 19.47 -17.14
N PRO A 145 -22.54 19.06 -15.87
CA PRO A 145 -23.55 19.33 -14.86
C PRO A 145 -23.67 20.84 -14.59
N THR A 146 -24.87 21.28 -14.23
CA THR A 146 -25.16 22.68 -13.88
C THR A 146 -25.82 22.75 -12.50
N CYS A 147 -25.59 23.84 -11.76
CA CYS A 147 -26.27 24.09 -10.49
C CYS A 147 -27.47 25.02 -10.71
N PRO A 148 -28.61 24.80 -9.99
CA PRO A 148 -28.86 23.75 -9.01
C PRO A 148 -29.26 22.39 -9.64
N GLY A 149 -28.96 21.29 -8.95
CA GLY A 149 -29.47 19.94 -9.29
C GLY A 149 -28.49 19.00 -10.01
N GLY A 150 -27.39 19.52 -10.57
CA GLY A 150 -26.32 18.70 -11.13
C GLY A 150 -25.38 18.11 -10.07
N VAL A 151 -24.84 16.92 -10.36
CA VAL A 151 -23.75 16.31 -9.59
C VAL A 151 -22.49 16.35 -10.43
N PHE A 152 -21.52 17.14 -9.97
CA PHE A 152 -20.21 17.26 -10.58
C PHE A 152 -19.40 16.02 -10.23
N GLY A 153 -18.66 15.50 -11.21
CA GLY A 153 -17.77 14.37 -11.03
C GLY A 153 -16.39 14.69 -11.57
N VAL A 154 -15.37 14.28 -10.84
CA VAL A 154 -13.99 14.27 -11.35
C VAL A 154 -13.42 12.88 -11.15
N ARG A 155 -12.82 12.35 -12.22
CA ARG A 155 -11.98 11.15 -12.18
C ARG A 155 -10.53 11.57 -12.32
N VAL A 156 -9.68 11.02 -11.46
CA VAL A 156 -8.23 11.12 -11.59
C VAL A 156 -7.64 9.73 -11.74
N ARG A 157 -6.80 9.51 -12.76
CA ARG A 157 -6.10 8.24 -13.00
C ARG A 157 -4.67 8.51 -13.40
N ARG A 158 -3.73 7.79 -12.79
CA ARG A 158 -2.31 7.89 -13.13
C ARG A 158 -1.66 6.50 -13.09
N THR A 159 -0.60 6.34 -13.87
CA THR A 159 0.34 5.22 -13.74
C THR A 159 1.72 5.78 -13.39
N ILE A 160 2.29 5.29 -12.30
CA ILE A 160 3.66 5.64 -11.86
C ILE A 160 4.53 4.39 -11.84
N SER A 161 5.83 4.57 -12.07
CA SER A 161 6.80 3.48 -11.95
C SER A 161 7.58 3.63 -10.65
N ILE A 162 7.57 2.60 -9.82
CA ILE A 162 8.32 2.52 -8.56
C ILE A 162 9.56 1.67 -8.80
N THR A 163 10.73 2.28 -8.58
CA THR A 163 12.02 1.60 -8.69
C THR A 163 12.24 0.70 -7.47
N SER A 164 12.60 -0.55 -7.73
CA SER A 164 13.07 -1.51 -6.72
C SER A 164 14.33 -0.99 -6.01
N ILE A 165 14.56 -1.40 -4.76
CA ILE A 165 15.84 -1.13 -4.07
C ILE A 165 17.00 -1.78 -4.82
N SER A 166 16.74 -2.98 -5.33
CA SER A 166 17.70 -3.76 -6.11
C SER A 166 17.14 -3.95 -7.51
N THR A 167 17.77 -3.31 -8.50
CA THR A 167 17.45 -3.53 -9.91
C THR A 167 17.83 -4.94 -10.37
N SER A 168 18.82 -5.55 -9.71
CA SER A 168 19.15 -6.96 -9.91
C SER A 168 19.68 -7.64 -8.64
N LEU A 169 19.14 -8.82 -8.35
CA LEU A 169 19.52 -9.64 -7.20
C LEU A 169 19.84 -11.06 -7.70
N VAL A 170 21.10 -11.49 -7.54
CA VAL A 170 21.60 -12.78 -8.05
C VAL A 170 21.40 -12.94 -9.57
N GLY A 171 21.56 -11.85 -10.33
CA GLY A 171 21.42 -11.85 -11.79
C GLY A 171 19.97 -11.88 -12.31
N LEU A 172 18.98 -11.92 -11.41
CA LEU A 172 17.57 -11.72 -11.76
C LEU A 172 17.25 -10.24 -11.67
N SER A 173 16.59 -9.68 -12.68
CA SER A 173 16.10 -8.30 -12.67
C SER A 173 14.78 -8.22 -11.91
N TRP A 174 14.70 -7.33 -10.91
CA TRP A 174 13.48 -7.12 -10.12
C TRP A 174 13.04 -5.65 -10.28
N GLY A 175 11.89 -5.44 -10.93
CA GLY A 175 11.34 -4.11 -11.21
C GLY A 175 11.92 -3.41 -12.45
N PRO A 176 11.45 -2.19 -12.78
CA PRO A 176 10.52 -1.35 -12.01
C PRO A 176 9.09 -1.90 -11.99
N TYR A 177 8.34 -1.54 -10.95
CA TYR A 177 6.94 -1.92 -10.78
C TYR A 177 6.03 -0.78 -11.21
N ASN A 178 5.04 -1.05 -12.07
CA ASN A 178 4.06 -0.05 -12.47
C ASN A 178 2.84 -0.11 -11.54
N LEU A 179 2.56 1.00 -10.85
CA LEU A 179 1.35 1.18 -10.05
C LEU A 179 0.38 2.06 -10.83
N THR A 180 -0.79 1.51 -11.14
CA THR A 180 -1.92 2.26 -11.70
C THR A 180 -2.99 2.33 -10.64
N ALA A 181 -3.48 3.54 -10.37
CA ALA A 181 -4.62 3.76 -9.50
C ALA A 181 -5.55 4.81 -10.10
N GLU A 182 -6.79 4.79 -9.66
CA GLU A 182 -7.82 5.74 -10.03
C GLU A 182 -8.65 6.12 -8.81
N SER A 183 -9.13 7.36 -8.83
CA SER A 183 -10.01 7.92 -7.81
C SER A 183 -11.13 8.71 -8.47
N TYR A 184 -12.28 8.76 -7.79
CA TYR A 184 -13.46 9.48 -8.21
C TYR A 184 -13.98 10.32 -7.04
N ALA A 185 -14.28 11.57 -7.33
CA ALA A 185 -14.93 12.47 -6.39
C ALA A 185 -16.17 13.07 -7.03
N LEU A 186 -17.19 13.30 -6.21
CA LEU A 186 -18.42 13.96 -6.60
C LEU A 186 -18.69 15.18 -5.74
N TYR A 187 -19.47 16.12 -6.26
CA TYR A 187 -20.00 17.26 -5.54
C TYR A 187 -21.46 17.46 -5.94
N ALA A 188 -22.37 17.37 -4.97
CA ALA A 188 -23.80 17.58 -5.18
C ALA A 188 -24.18 19.03 -4.84
N CYS A 189 -24.59 19.79 -5.86
CA CYS A 189 -25.06 21.16 -5.66
C CYS A 189 -26.43 21.20 -4.94
N PRO A 190 -26.72 22.23 -4.11
CA PRO A 190 -25.98 23.50 -3.97
C PRO A 190 -24.99 23.58 -2.79
N SER A 191 -24.88 22.57 -1.93
CA SER A 191 -24.10 22.69 -0.68
C SER A 191 -23.56 21.37 -0.12
N GLY A 192 -23.51 20.32 -0.93
CA GLY A 192 -22.85 19.08 -0.52
C GLY A 192 -21.33 19.28 -0.43
N PRO A 193 -20.64 18.81 0.61
CA PRO A 193 -19.18 18.76 0.57
C PRO A 193 -18.73 17.84 -0.58
N PRO A 194 -17.53 18.06 -1.15
CA PRO A 194 -16.95 17.09 -2.07
C PRO A 194 -16.77 15.75 -1.36
N GLN A 195 -17.16 14.66 -2.01
CA GLN A 195 -17.14 13.31 -1.44
C GLN A 195 -16.44 12.36 -2.40
N LEU A 196 -15.62 11.46 -1.85
CA LEU A 196 -15.10 10.32 -2.60
C LEU A 196 -16.22 9.30 -2.80
N PHE A 197 -16.26 8.69 -3.98
CA PHE A 197 -17.19 7.58 -4.23
C PHE A 197 -16.50 6.46 -4.98
N VAL A 198 -17.00 5.24 -4.78
CA VAL A 198 -16.56 4.09 -5.56
C VAL A 198 -17.42 4.03 -6.80
N ASN A 199 -16.78 4.21 -7.96
CA ASN A 199 -17.48 4.10 -9.23
C ASN A 199 -17.62 2.63 -9.64
N ASN A 200 -18.81 2.26 -10.11
CA ASN A 200 -19.07 0.93 -10.66
C ASN A 200 -18.98 0.93 -12.20
N ILE A 201 -19.28 2.07 -12.86
CA ILE A 201 -19.40 2.15 -14.32
C ILE A 201 -18.81 3.47 -14.83
N PHE A 202 -17.88 3.37 -15.77
CA PHE A 202 -17.25 4.52 -16.44
C PHE A 202 -17.63 4.54 -17.91
N THR A 203 -18.34 5.60 -18.33
CA THR A 203 -18.73 5.79 -19.73
C THR A 203 -18.04 7.04 -20.27
N CYS A 204 -16.96 6.83 -21.01
CA CYS A 204 -16.29 7.89 -21.75
C CYS A 204 -15.90 7.41 -23.13
N THR A 205 -16.60 7.95 -24.11
CA THR A 205 -16.20 7.90 -25.52
C THR A 205 -16.12 9.34 -25.99
N CYS A 206 -14.90 9.83 -26.17
CA CYS A 206 -14.67 11.00 -27.00
C CYS A 206 -14.98 10.58 -28.44
N PRO A 207 -15.84 11.31 -29.18
CA PRO A 207 -16.01 11.09 -30.62
C PRO A 207 -14.73 11.40 -31.39
#